data_AF-A0A850SC56-F1
#
_entry.id   AF-A0A850SC56-F1
#
_cell.length_a   1.000
_cell.length_b   1.000
_cell.length_c   1.000
_cell.angle_alpha   90.00
_cell.angle_beta   90.00
_cell.angle_gamma   90.00
#
_symmetry.space_group_name_H-M   'P 1'
#
loop_
_entity.id
_entity.type
_entity.pdbx_description
1 polymer ?
#
loop_
_entity_poly.entity_id
_entity_poly.type
_entity_poly.pdbx_seq_one_letter_code
_entity_poly.pdbx_strand_id
1 'polypeptide(L)'
;MPDRIKWKVEYDYTYYKVYDGSGGLAGYFFPHYGSIVPEEKEDEIIEQMNKRHEDVHEGTLLVPMAKLDLLDHEEGVDIDYAIGSLEANLARSKDWKGWIARHAKEFSIFGSGVHTAREDRNMLSIAIGLRGRITLGEKEVREFLAPLLDRLHQDGLL
;
A
#
# COMPACT_ATOMS: atom_id res chain seq x y z
N MET A 1 23.32 11.13 8.10
CA MET A 1 22.02 10.92 7.43
C MET A 1 21.48 9.62 7.99
N PRO A 2 20.24 9.55 8.51
CA PRO A 2 19.68 8.25 8.87
C PRO A 2 19.69 7.37 7.62
N ASP A 3 20.10 6.12 7.78
CA ASP A 3 20.22 5.19 6.65
C ASP A 3 18.86 5.07 5.95
N ARG A 4 18.84 5.38 4.65
CA ARG A 4 17.64 5.18 3.82
C ARG A 4 17.26 3.70 3.85
N ILE A 5 15.99 3.42 4.07
CA ILE A 5 15.48 2.05 3.98
C ILE A 5 15.70 1.56 2.55
N LYS A 6 16.25 0.35 2.44
CA LYS A 6 16.45 -0.30 1.15
C LYS A 6 15.16 -1.00 0.74
N TRP A 7 14.23 -0.24 0.17
CA TRP A 7 13.02 -0.79 -0.44
C TRP A 7 13.38 -1.69 -1.62
N LYS A 8 12.78 -2.87 -1.69
CA LYS A 8 12.77 -3.71 -2.89
C LYS A 8 11.37 -3.67 -3.48
N VAL A 9 11.29 -3.58 -4.80
CA VAL A 9 10.05 -3.70 -5.55
C VAL A 9 10.21 -4.86 -6.52
N GLU A 10 9.18 -5.70 -6.63
CA GLU A 10 9.14 -6.86 -7.52
C GLU A 10 7.85 -6.82 -8.33
N TYR A 11 7.95 -6.91 -9.64
CA TYR A 11 6.78 -6.96 -10.52
C TYR A 11 6.14 -8.35 -10.48
N ASP A 12 4.84 -8.41 -10.24
CA ASP A 12 4.05 -9.63 -10.24
C ASP A 12 2.75 -9.42 -11.02
N TYR A 13 2.71 -10.00 -12.22
CA TYR A 13 1.57 -10.01 -13.13
C TYR A 13 1.11 -8.62 -13.60
N THR A 14 0.34 -7.90 -12.80
CA THR A 14 -0.21 -6.56 -13.12
C THR A 14 0.07 -5.54 -12.03
N TYR A 15 0.75 -5.94 -10.95
CA TYR A 15 1.04 -5.09 -9.80
C TYR A 15 2.48 -5.29 -9.33
N TYR A 16 2.88 -4.54 -8.33
CA TYR A 16 4.20 -4.57 -7.75
C TYR A 16 4.12 -4.93 -6.27
N LYS A 17 4.92 -5.89 -5.82
CA LYS A 17 5.14 -6.18 -4.40
C LYS A 17 6.23 -5.25 -3.88
N VAL A 18 5.99 -4.68 -2.71
CA VAL A 18 6.91 -3.74 -2.05
C VAL A 18 7.42 -4.40 -0.78
N TYR A 19 8.74 -4.51 -0.64
CA TYR A 19 9.40 -5.11 0.52
C TYR A 19 10.27 -4.09 1.24
N ASP A 20 10.30 -4.18 2.57
CA ASP A 20 11.16 -3.39 3.44
C ASP A 20 12.63 -3.85 3.38
N GLY A 21 13.50 -3.14 4.09
CA GLY A 21 14.94 -3.43 4.14
C GLY A 21 15.32 -4.77 4.80
N SER A 22 14.37 -5.42 5.49
CA SER A 22 14.53 -6.76 6.07
C SER A 22 14.01 -7.88 5.17
N GLY A 23 13.39 -7.51 4.03
CA GLY A 23 12.73 -8.44 3.11
C GLY A 23 11.28 -8.77 3.50
N GLY A 24 10.72 -8.09 4.51
CA GLY A 24 9.31 -8.19 4.87
C GLY A 24 8.42 -7.53 3.83
N LEU A 25 7.28 -8.14 3.50
CA LEU A 25 6.31 -7.55 2.59
C LEU A 25 5.64 -6.33 3.27
N ALA A 26 5.93 -5.14 2.76
CA ALA A 26 5.41 -3.88 3.28
C ALA A 26 4.11 -3.44 2.60
N GLY A 27 3.85 -3.94 1.38
CA GLY A 27 2.61 -3.64 0.67
C GLY A 27 2.64 -4.02 -0.81
N TYR A 28 1.65 -3.51 -1.52
CA TYR A 28 1.48 -3.71 -2.95
C TYR A 28 1.18 -2.38 -3.63
N PHE A 29 1.73 -2.18 -4.82
CA PHE A 29 1.42 -1.03 -5.65
C PHE A 29 0.73 -1.48 -6.93
N PHE A 30 -0.43 -0.88 -7.21
CA PHE A 30 -1.27 -1.16 -8.35
C PHE A 30 -1.26 0.07 -9.27
N PRO A 31 -0.46 0.08 -10.34
CA PRO A 31 -0.52 1.15 -11.33
C PRO A 31 -1.89 1.18 -12.01
N HIS A 32 -2.38 2.37 -12.35
CA HIS A 32 -3.61 2.51 -13.13
C HIS A 32 -3.23 2.62 -14.61
N TYR A 33 -3.34 1.52 -15.33
CA TYR A 33 -2.95 1.43 -16.75
C TYR A 33 -3.91 2.14 -17.73
N GLY A 34 -4.96 2.79 -17.20
CA GLY A 34 -6.00 3.43 -18.00
C GLY A 34 -6.97 2.42 -18.62
N SER A 35 -7.72 2.85 -19.63
CA SER A 35 -8.64 1.96 -20.35
C SER A 35 -7.88 1.13 -21.39
N ILE A 36 -7.81 -0.19 -21.19
CA ILE A 36 -7.14 -1.11 -22.10
C ILE A 36 -8.17 -1.73 -23.06
N VAL A 37 -7.84 -1.74 -24.36
CA VAL A 37 -8.70 -2.29 -25.42
C VAL A 37 -7.84 -3.09 -26.41
N PRO A 38 -8.22 -4.32 -26.80
CA PRO A 38 -9.37 -5.09 -26.29
C PRO A 38 -9.11 -5.62 -24.87
N GLU A 39 -10.16 -5.66 -24.04
CA GLU A 39 -10.11 -6.14 -22.64
C GLU A 39 -9.62 -7.60 -22.55
N GLU A 40 -9.94 -8.41 -23.56
CA GLU A 40 -9.47 -9.80 -23.70
C GLU A 40 -7.94 -9.97 -23.68
N LYS A 41 -7.21 -8.88 -23.98
CA LYS A 41 -5.74 -8.85 -24.03
C LYS A 41 -5.15 -7.96 -22.95
N GLU A 42 -5.92 -7.62 -21.92
CA GLU A 42 -5.50 -6.70 -20.87
C GLU A 42 -4.15 -7.09 -20.27
N ASP A 43 -4.01 -8.34 -19.85
CA ASP A 43 -2.77 -8.82 -19.20
C ASP A 43 -1.56 -8.79 -20.14
N GLU A 44 -1.74 -9.17 -21.41
CA GLU A 44 -0.68 -9.08 -22.43
C GLU A 44 -0.26 -7.62 -22.65
N ILE A 45 -1.23 -6.71 -22.73
CA ILE A 45 -0.96 -5.28 -22.94
C ILE A 45 -0.23 -4.70 -21.72
N ILE A 46 -0.68 -5.00 -20.50
CA ILE A 46 -0.03 -4.56 -19.25
C ILE A 46 1.40 -5.08 -19.18
N GLU A 47 1.63 -6.36 -19.48
CA GLU A 47 2.97 -6.94 -19.47
C GLU A 47 3.89 -6.21 -20.47
N GLN A 48 3.38 -5.88 -21.65
CA GLN A 48 4.13 -5.13 -22.66
C GLN A 48 4.38 -3.68 -22.26
N MET A 49 3.42 -3.02 -21.61
CA MET A 49 3.60 -1.66 -21.06
C MET A 49 4.73 -1.64 -20.03
N ASN A 50 4.76 -2.65 -19.14
CA ASN A 50 5.83 -2.80 -18.15
C ASN A 50 7.19 -3.08 -18.81
N LYS A 51 7.25 -3.99 -19.81
CA LYS A 51 8.48 -4.25 -20.59
C LYS A 51 9.01 -3.02 -21.32
N ARG A 52 8.12 -2.13 -21.76
CA ARG A 52 8.47 -0.87 -22.44
C ARG A 52 8.72 0.30 -21.49
N HIS A 53 8.57 0.10 -20.18
CA HIS A 53 8.68 1.14 -19.17
C HIS A 53 7.79 2.35 -19.50
N GLU A 54 6.54 2.09 -19.88
CA GLU A 54 5.59 3.16 -20.20
C GLU A 54 5.24 4.00 -18.96
N ASP A 55 4.78 5.22 -19.18
CA ASP A 55 4.31 6.08 -18.11
C ASP A 55 2.81 5.87 -17.84
N VAL A 56 2.45 5.77 -16.56
CA VAL A 56 1.08 5.94 -16.08
C VAL A 56 0.99 7.17 -15.17
N HIS A 57 -0.22 7.64 -14.90
CA HIS A 57 -0.44 8.90 -14.17
C HIS A 57 -1.02 8.75 -12.76
N GLU A 58 -1.52 7.56 -12.45
CA GLU A 58 -2.14 7.25 -11.17
C GLU A 58 -1.78 5.82 -10.75
N GLY A 59 -1.86 5.55 -9.46
CA GLY A 59 -1.71 4.21 -8.91
C GLY A 59 -2.21 4.15 -7.48
N THR A 60 -2.46 2.94 -7.00
CA THR A 60 -2.91 2.70 -5.62
C THR A 60 -1.82 1.95 -4.85
N LEU A 61 -1.34 2.53 -3.77
CA LEU A 61 -0.48 1.84 -2.79
C LEU A 61 -1.37 1.22 -1.70
N LEU A 62 -1.32 -0.10 -1.56
CA LEU A 62 -2.00 -0.86 -0.51
C LEU A 62 -0.98 -1.29 0.55
N VAL A 63 -1.16 -0.86 1.79
CA VAL A 63 -0.25 -1.20 2.90
C VAL A 63 -1.04 -1.68 4.14
N PRO A 64 -0.42 -2.46 5.05
CA PRO A 64 -1.02 -2.79 6.34
C PRO A 64 -1.41 -1.52 7.11
N MET A 65 -2.64 -1.51 7.63
CA MET A 65 -3.17 -0.37 8.38
C MET A 65 -3.23 -0.67 9.88
N ALA A 66 -3.92 -1.75 10.24
CA ALA A 66 -4.15 -2.15 11.61
C ALA A 66 -4.50 -3.65 11.68
N LYS A 67 -4.05 -4.32 12.75
CA LYS A 67 -4.42 -5.71 13.04
C LYS A 67 -5.57 -5.70 14.03
N LEU A 68 -6.72 -6.23 13.62
CA LEU A 68 -7.90 -6.31 14.46
C LEU A 68 -7.65 -7.30 15.60
N ASP A 69 -7.07 -8.46 15.32
CA ASP A 69 -6.80 -9.52 16.30
C ASP A 69 -8.06 -9.98 17.07
N LEU A 70 -9.25 -9.76 16.50
CA LEU A 70 -10.56 -10.04 17.12
C LEU A 70 -11.40 -11.05 16.35
N LEU A 71 -10.97 -11.43 15.15
CA LEU A 71 -11.63 -12.41 14.32
C LEU A 71 -11.00 -13.79 14.48
N ASP A 72 -11.74 -14.82 14.07
CA ASP A 72 -11.30 -16.22 14.04
C ASP A 72 -10.97 -16.86 15.41
N HIS A 73 -11.61 -16.37 16.50
CA HIS A 73 -11.53 -16.96 17.85
C HIS A 73 -12.75 -17.82 18.16
N GLU A 74 -12.65 -19.15 17.99
CA GLU A 74 -13.77 -20.10 18.21
C GLU A 74 -14.25 -20.14 19.67
N GLU A 75 -13.35 -20.00 20.64
CA GLU A 75 -13.66 -20.00 22.07
C GLU A 75 -14.05 -18.61 22.62
N GLY A 76 -14.03 -17.59 21.75
CA GLY A 76 -14.17 -16.19 22.14
C GLY A 76 -12.90 -15.59 22.76
N VAL A 77 -12.90 -14.28 22.96
CA VAL A 77 -11.82 -13.55 23.66
C VAL A 77 -12.37 -12.87 24.90
N ASP A 78 -11.49 -12.62 25.87
CA ASP A 78 -11.83 -11.83 27.04
C ASP A 78 -12.31 -10.42 26.66
N ILE A 79 -13.29 -9.90 27.40
CA ILE A 79 -13.93 -8.62 27.07
C ILE A 79 -12.97 -7.44 27.22
N ASP A 80 -12.06 -7.47 28.20
CA ASP A 80 -11.09 -6.41 28.42
C ASP A 80 -10.04 -6.43 27.30
N TYR A 81 -9.65 -7.61 26.83
CA TYR A 81 -8.82 -7.75 25.63
C TYR A 81 -9.53 -7.18 24.39
N ALA A 82 -10.82 -7.51 24.21
CA ALA A 82 -11.58 -7.03 23.07
C ALA A 82 -11.67 -5.50 23.02
N ILE A 83 -11.96 -4.88 24.18
CA ILE A 83 -11.99 -3.42 24.33
C ILE A 83 -10.61 -2.83 24.00
N GLY A 84 -9.54 -3.37 24.59
CA GLY A 84 -8.18 -2.89 24.37
C GLY A 84 -7.77 -2.93 22.89
N SER A 85 -8.11 -4.01 22.18
CA SER A 85 -7.82 -4.10 20.74
C SER A 85 -8.63 -3.08 19.93
N LEU A 86 -9.92 -2.90 20.22
CA LEU A 86 -10.76 -1.90 19.53
C LEU A 86 -10.25 -0.47 19.74
N GLU A 87 -9.84 -0.14 20.96
CA GLU A 87 -9.27 1.17 21.29
C GLU A 87 -7.95 1.42 20.56
N ALA A 88 -7.06 0.43 20.53
CA ALA A 88 -5.80 0.51 19.78
C ALA A 88 -6.03 0.68 18.27
N ASN A 89 -6.97 -0.08 17.69
CA ASN A 89 -7.34 0.01 16.27
C ASN A 89 -7.98 1.37 15.94
N LEU A 90 -8.80 1.92 16.85
CA LEU A 90 -9.37 3.26 16.69
C LEU A 90 -8.27 4.34 16.73
N ALA A 91 -7.32 4.25 17.66
CA ALA A 91 -6.19 5.15 17.76
C ALA A 91 -5.37 5.11 16.45
N ARG A 92 -5.00 3.91 16.01
CA ARG A 92 -4.26 3.69 14.75
C ARG A 92 -5.01 4.25 13.53
N SER A 93 -6.32 4.08 13.48
CA SER A 93 -7.16 4.63 12.40
C SER A 93 -7.19 6.16 12.40
N LYS A 94 -7.19 6.79 13.59
CA LYS A 94 -7.09 8.24 13.72
C LYS A 94 -5.72 8.75 13.28
N ASP A 95 -4.65 8.03 13.62
CA ASP A 95 -3.29 8.36 13.18
C ASP A 95 -3.18 8.35 11.65
N TRP A 96 -3.65 7.29 11.00
CA TRP A 96 -3.71 7.21 9.54
C TRP A 96 -4.51 8.35 8.92
N LYS A 97 -5.73 8.60 9.43
CA LYS A 97 -6.58 9.70 8.94
C LYS A 97 -5.89 11.06 9.08
N GLY A 98 -5.29 11.33 10.24
CA GLY A 98 -4.58 12.57 10.51
C GLY A 98 -3.31 12.72 9.67
N TRP A 99 -2.58 11.62 9.45
CA TRP A 99 -1.40 11.61 8.61
C TRP A 99 -1.73 11.91 7.14
N ILE A 100 -2.74 11.24 6.57
CA ILE A 100 -3.19 11.47 5.19
C ILE A 100 -3.66 12.91 5.04
N ALA A 101 -4.49 13.43 5.95
CA ALA A 101 -4.97 14.80 5.87
C ALA A 101 -3.83 15.84 5.87
N ARG A 102 -2.74 15.58 6.60
CA ARG A 102 -1.57 16.47 6.66
C ARG A 102 -0.69 16.41 5.42
N HIS A 103 -0.50 15.23 4.84
CA HIS A 103 0.48 15.02 3.77
C HIS A 103 -0.13 14.80 2.37
N ALA A 104 -1.47 14.82 2.24
CA ALA A 104 -2.13 14.53 0.97
C ALA A 104 -1.66 15.43 -0.18
N LYS A 105 -1.46 16.72 0.07
CA LYS A 105 -0.95 17.65 -0.94
C LYS A 105 0.51 17.38 -1.30
N GLU A 106 1.34 17.05 -0.31
CA GLU A 106 2.78 16.79 -0.49
C GLU A 106 3.02 15.57 -1.38
N PHE A 107 2.31 14.47 -1.12
CA PHE A 107 2.46 13.22 -1.86
C PHE A 107 1.43 13.03 -2.98
N SER A 108 0.69 14.08 -3.33
CA SER A 108 -0.36 14.04 -4.37
C SER A 108 -1.37 12.90 -4.16
N ILE A 109 -1.76 12.67 -2.91
CA ILE A 109 -2.78 11.69 -2.54
C ILE A 109 -4.15 12.25 -2.94
N PHE A 110 -4.87 11.54 -3.81
CA PHE A 110 -6.19 11.95 -4.28
C PHE A 110 -7.34 11.24 -3.56
N GLY A 111 -7.05 10.18 -2.81
CA GLY A 111 -8.06 9.42 -2.08
C GLY A 111 -7.45 8.33 -1.21
N SER A 112 -8.24 7.82 -0.28
CA SER A 112 -7.88 6.67 0.55
C SER A 112 -9.09 5.81 0.88
N GLY A 113 -8.89 4.49 0.97
CA GLY A 113 -9.92 3.51 1.35
C GLY A 113 -9.36 2.45 2.29
N VAL A 114 -10.22 1.81 3.07
CA VAL A 114 -9.83 0.72 3.98
C VAL A 114 -10.45 -0.57 3.48
N HIS A 115 -9.65 -1.63 3.42
CA HIS A 115 -10.03 -2.95 2.92
C HIS A 115 -9.57 -4.02 3.92
N THR A 116 -10.23 -5.17 3.93
CA THR A 116 -9.66 -6.37 4.56
C THR A 116 -8.43 -6.79 3.75
N ALA A 117 -7.35 -7.17 4.42
CA ALA A 117 -6.15 -7.66 3.75
C ALA A 117 -6.46 -8.96 2.98
N ARG A 118 -5.79 -9.16 1.84
CA ARG A 118 -6.07 -10.30 0.94
C ARG A 118 -5.81 -11.65 1.60
N GLU A 119 -4.77 -11.73 2.42
CA GLU A 119 -4.28 -12.99 3.00
C GLU A 119 -4.60 -13.14 4.49
N ASP A 120 -4.99 -12.06 5.17
CA ASP A 120 -5.30 -12.05 6.60
C ASP A 120 -6.63 -11.32 6.85
N ARG A 121 -7.67 -12.08 7.17
CA ARG A 121 -9.00 -11.53 7.46
C ARG A 121 -9.02 -10.67 8.72
N ASN A 122 -8.07 -10.89 9.62
CA ASN A 122 -7.92 -10.18 10.88
C ASN A 122 -7.05 -8.92 10.73
N MET A 123 -6.65 -8.56 9.50
CA MET A 123 -5.88 -7.37 9.21
C MET A 123 -6.66 -6.45 8.26
N LEU A 124 -6.60 -5.16 8.57
CA LEU A 124 -7.04 -4.10 7.67
C LEU A 124 -5.83 -3.56 6.90
N SER A 125 -6.04 -3.29 5.63
CA SER A 125 -5.12 -2.56 4.76
C SER A 125 -5.72 -1.22 4.38
N ILE A 126 -4.87 -0.23 4.18
CA ILE A 126 -5.25 1.08 3.65
C ILE A 126 -4.75 1.20 2.21
N ALA A 127 -5.66 1.53 1.31
CA ALA A 127 -5.40 1.87 -0.08
C ALA A 127 -5.21 3.38 -0.17
N ILE A 128 -4.07 3.83 -0.70
CA ILE A 128 -3.71 5.23 -0.87
C ILE A 128 -3.59 5.49 -2.37
N GLY A 129 -4.51 6.30 -2.91
CA GLY A 129 -4.48 6.71 -4.31
C GLY A 129 -3.46 7.81 -4.53
N LEU A 130 -2.48 7.56 -5.39
CA LEU A 130 -1.37 8.45 -5.71
C LEU A 130 -1.49 8.96 -7.14
N ARG A 131 -1.29 10.26 -7.34
CA ARG A 131 -1.19 10.87 -8.67
C ARG A 131 0.23 11.34 -8.94
N GLY A 132 0.73 11.08 -10.13
CA GLY A 132 2.07 11.51 -10.56
C GLY A 132 2.51 10.78 -11.81
N ARG A 133 3.60 11.24 -12.44
CA ARG A 133 4.22 10.49 -13.53
C ARG A 133 4.94 9.28 -12.96
N ILE A 134 4.42 8.09 -13.23
CA ILE A 134 4.95 6.81 -12.75
C ILE A 134 5.44 6.05 -13.98
N THR A 135 6.76 6.00 -14.15
CA THR A 135 7.36 5.12 -15.15
C THR A 135 7.32 3.69 -14.64
N LEU A 136 6.74 2.78 -15.42
CA LEU A 136 6.69 1.37 -15.09
C LEU A 136 8.11 0.77 -15.11
N GLY A 137 8.35 -0.21 -14.24
CA GLY A 137 9.64 -0.82 -13.99
C GLY A 137 9.94 -0.88 -12.49
N GLU A 138 10.50 -1.99 -12.01
CA GLU A 138 10.73 -2.21 -10.57
C GLU A 138 11.58 -1.11 -9.94
N LYS A 139 12.63 -0.66 -10.66
CA LYS A 139 13.52 0.40 -10.20
C LYS A 139 12.79 1.75 -10.14
N GLU A 140 12.07 2.08 -11.19
CA GLU A 140 11.39 3.37 -11.36
C GLU A 140 10.21 3.50 -10.38
N VAL A 141 9.41 2.44 -10.24
CA VAL A 141 8.32 2.36 -9.24
C VAL A 141 8.89 2.49 -7.83
N ARG A 142 10.00 1.82 -7.52
CA ARG A 142 10.67 1.99 -6.22
C ARG A 142 11.07 3.44 -6.00
N GLU A 143 11.67 4.10 -6.98
CA GLU A 143 12.11 5.50 -6.88
C GLU A 143 10.93 6.46 -6.70
N PHE A 144 9.81 6.20 -7.37
CA PHE A 144 8.56 6.94 -7.19
C PHE A 144 7.97 6.78 -5.78
N LEU A 145 7.95 5.55 -5.25
CA LEU A 145 7.34 5.26 -3.95
C LEU A 145 8.23 5.59 -2.75
N ALA A 146 9.56 5.54 -2.91
CA ALA A 146 10.51 5.67 -1.80
C ALA A 146 10.28 6.89 -0.91
N PRO A 147 10.02 8.12 -1.42
CA PRO A 147 9.77 9.27 -0.55
C PRO A 147 8.55 9.10 0.37
N LEU A 148 7.47 8.51 -0.16
CA LEU A 148 6.26 8.23 0.60
C LEU A 148 6.51 7.12 1.63
N LEU A 149 7.13 6.01 1.20
CA LEU A 149 7.43 4.87 2.06
C LEU A 149 8.38 5.23 3.20
N ASP A 150 9.43 6.01 2.91
CA ASP A 150 10.36 6.53 3.91
C ASP A 150 9.62 7.39 4.94
N ARG A 151 8.69 8.24 4.49
CA ARG A 151 7.90 9.10 5.39
C ARG A 151 6.95 8.29 6.27
N LEU A 152 6.26 7.31 5.70
CA LEU A 152 5.37 6.41 6.44
C LEU A 152 6.15 5.65 7.52
N HIS A 153 7.35 5.14 7.21
CA HIS A 153 8.18 4.45 8.18
C HIS A 153 8.68 5.39 9.30
N GLN A 154 9.19 6.57 8.94
CA GLN A 154 9.67 7.56 9.91
C GLN A 154 8.58 7.99 10.90
N ASP A 155 7.33 8.06 10.43
CA ASP A 155 6.19 8.44 11.25
C ASP A 155 5.54 7.23 11.96
N GLY A 156 6.13 6.02 11.87
CA GLY A 156 5.69 4.82 12.57
C GLY A 156 4.41 4.19 11.98
N LEU A 157 4.07 4.50 10.74
CA LEU A 157 2.92 3.92 10.03
C LEU A 157 3.26 2.63 9.27
N LEU A 158 4.54 2.41 8.99
CA LEU A 158 5.11 1.18 8.40
C LEU A 158 6.28 0.65 9.21
#